data_AF-A0A0F9S5X7-F1
#
_entry.id   AF-A0A0F9S5X7-F1
#
_cell.length_a   1.000
_cell.length_b   1.000
_cell.length_c   1.000
_cell.angle_alpha   90.00
_cell.angle_beta   90.00
_cell.angle_gamma   90.00
#
_symmetry.space_group_name_H-M   'P 1'
#
loop_
_entity.id
_entity.type
_entity.pdbx_description
1 polymer ?
#
loop_
_entity_poly.entity_id
_entity_poly.type
_entity_poly.pdbx_seq_one_letter_code
_entity_poly.pdbx_strand_id
1 'polypeptide(L)'
;VLRRILDTDPDLSWIGDFGREAKSEFAIDHHEAQGIGEYAPKRTFQYFNPGSIDKGNSAAENRKYAKQDYERMMAYERQGWCMVGVRAEAQTMVSLNGNNSWKLDKLTSGGLWGVESDASPADFQEIADEQLSELADILLAYGFSKQQVSRAIKSHEEASEA
;
A
#
# COMPACT_ATOMS: atom_id res chain seq x y z
N VAL A 1 11.32 -6.93 -12.89
CA VAL A 1 11.41 -5.58 -12.31
C VAL A 1 10.37 -5.45 -11.22
N LEU A 2 10.78 -5.07 -10.00
CA LEU A 2 9.83 -4.74 -8.94
C LEU A 2 9.35 -3.30 -9.09
N ARG A 3 8.06 -3.09 -8.85
CA ARG A 3 7.41 -1.77 -8.85
C ARG A 3 6.74 -1.55 -7.50
N ARG A 4 6.97 -0.36 -6.95
CA ARG A 4 6.15 0.23 -5.89
C ARG A 4 5.21 1.23 -6.55
N ILE A 5 3.92 1.07 -6.33
CA ILE A 5 2.85 1.82 -6.99
C ILE A 5 2.02 2.47 -5.88
N LEU A 6 1.65 3.73 -6.01
CA LEU A 6 0.74 4.37 -5.06
C LEU A 6 -0.59 3.62 -5.06
N ASP A 7 -1.05 3.20 -3.88
CA ASP A 7 -2.40 2.69 -3.70
C ASP A 7 -3.34 3.87 -3.51
N THR A 8 -4.18 4.12 -4.52
CA THR A 8 -5.07 5.29 -4.57
C THR A 8 -6.43 5.04 -3.92
N ASP A 9 -6.75 3.80 -3.58
CA ASP A 9 -8.02 3.42 -2.95
C ASP A 9 -7.80 2.39 -1.81
N PRO A 10 -6.90 2.68 -0.84
CA PRO A 10 -6.65 1.76 0.25
C PRO A 10 -7.79 1.77 1.27
N ASP A 11 -8.08 0.62 1.87
CA ASP A 11 -8.93 0.55 3.05
C ASP A 11 -8.16 1.05 4.29
N LEU A 12 -8.63 2.16 4.85
CA LEU A 12 -8.07 2.80 6.05
C LEU A 12 -9.00 2.70 7.26
N SER A 13 -10.10 1.94 7.16
CA SER A 13 -11.10 1.83 8.22
C SER A 13 -10.53 1.29 9.54
N TRP A 14 -9.42 0.54 9.47
CA TRP A 14 -8.69 0.07 10.64
C TRP A 14 -7.99 1.19 11.44
N ILE A 15 -7.63 2.30 10.79
CA ILE A 15 -7.13 3.51 11.45
C ILE A 15 -8.30 4.26 12.10
N GLY A 16 -9.42 4.35 11.39
CA GLY A 16 -10.63 5.03 11.84
C GLY A 16 -11.25 5.92 10.76
N ASP A 17 -12.37 6.54 11.08
CA ASP A 17 -13.16 7.31 10.11
C ASP A 17 -13.57 8.68 10.63
N PHE A 18 -13.62 9.66 9.72
CA PHE A 18 -14.24 10.94 9.98
C PHE A 18 -15.77 10.85 9.94
N GLY A 19 -16.43 11.43 10.94
CA GLY A 19 -17.89 11.43 11.08
C GLY A 19 -18.42 12.74 11.66
N ARG A 20 -19.74 12.91 11.61
CA ARG A 20 -20.43 14.06 12.23
C ARG A 20 -20.67 13.88 13.73
N GLU A 21 -20.60 12.65 14.20
CA GLU A 21 -20.90 12.27 15.59
C GLU A 21 -19.72 11.53 16.18
N ALA A 22 -19.47 11.77 17.47
CA ALA A 22 -18.54 10.99 18.26
C ALA A 22 -19.18 9.63 18.58
N LYS A 23 -18.56 8.54 18.12
CA LYS A 23 -19.01 7.16 18.37
C LYS A 23 -18.57 6.65 19.75
N SER A 24 -17.61 7.32 20.40
CA SER A 24 -17.11 6.98 21.73
C SER A 24 -16.53 8.20 22.44
N GLU A 25 -16.24 8.07 23.75
CA GLU A 25 -15.54 9.10 24.52
C GLU A 25 -14.07 9.32 24.09
N PHE A 26 -13.56 8.47 23.21
CA PHE A 26 -12.20 8.53 22.67
C PHE A 26 -12.15 9.16 21.27
N ALA A 27 -13.31 9.57 20.72
CA ALA A 27 -13.35 10.33 19.48
C ALA A 27 -12.60 11.67 19.66
N ILE A 28 -11.92 12.10 18.60
CA ILE A 28 -11.13 13.34 18.58
C ILE A 28 -11.93 14.39 17.83
N ASP A 29 -12.14 15.55 18.44
CA ASP A 29 -12.68 16.72 17.73
C ASP A 29 -11.64 17.23 16.74
N HIS A 30 -11.88 16.98 15.46
CA HIS A 30 -11.01 17.35 14.36
C HIS A 30 -10.96 18.87 14.17
N HIS A 31 -12.06 19.58 14.42
CA HIS A 31 -12.10 21.04 14.27
C HIS A 31 -11.25 21.72 15.33
N GLU A 32 -11.36 21.28 16.58
CA GLU A 32 -10.48 21.76 17.65
C GLU A 32 -9.02 21.39 17.36
N ALA A 33 -8.76 20.15 16.91
CA ALA A 33 -7.42 19.69 16.61
C ALA A 33 -6.75 20.41 15.42
N GLN A 34 -7.53 20.90 14.44
CA GLN A 34 -7.02 21.76 13.36
C GLN A 34 -7.01 23.26 13.72
N GLY A 35 -7.43 23.63 14.94
CA GLY A 35 -7.46 25.02 15.39
C GLY A 35 -8.55 25.89 14.75
N ILE A 36 -9.56 25.29 14.13
CA ILE A 36 -10.67 25.99 13.49
C ILE A 36 -11.92 26.06 14.39
N GLY A 37 -12.08 25.14 15.34
CA GLY A 37 -13.11 25.17 16.38
C GLY A 37 -14.49 25.61 15.88
N GLU A 38 -15.02 26.69 16.46
CA GLU A 38 -16.33 27.27 16.13
C GLU A 38 -16.45 27.84 14.70
N TYR A 39 -15.33 28.10 14.02
CA TYR A 39 -15.29 28.63 12.65
C TYR A 39 -15.45 27.52 11.60
N ALA A 40 -15.50 26.26 12.01
CA ALA A 40 -15.68 25.14 11.10
C ALA A 40 -17.07 25.16 10.42
N PRO A 41 -17.18 24.84 9.13
CA PRO A 41 -18.47 24.81 8.45
C PRO A 41 -19.41 23.75 9.06
N LYS A 42 -20.67 24.10 9.31
CA LYS A 42 -21.66 23.21 9.97
C LYS A 42 -21.98 21.88 9.25
N ARG A 43 -21.41 21.62 8.07
CA ARG A 43 -21.64 20.42 7.25
C ARG A 43 -20.38 19.56 7.07
N THR A 44 -19.34 19.77 7.87
CA THR A 44 -18.11 18.96 7.86
C THR A 44 -18.17 17.79 8.84
N PHE A 45 -17.23 16.86 8.66
CA PHE A 45 -17.00 15.79 9.62
C PHE A 45 -16.18 16.35 10.79
N GLN A 46 -16.84 16.54 11.93
CA GLN A 46 -16.25 17.15 13.12
C GLN A 46 -15.39 16.16 13.92
N TYR A 47 -15.74 14.88 13.91
CA TYR A 47 -15.10 13.90 14.79
C TYR A 47 -14.31 12.88 13.99
N PHE A 48 -13.08 12.62 14.41
CA PHE A 48 -12.36 11.42 14.04
C PHE A 48 -12.69 10.31 15.02
N ASN A 49 -13.17 9.18 14.51
CA ASN A 49 -13.52 8.01 15.30
C ASN A 49 -12.43 6.94 15.11
N PRO A 50 -11.54 6.75 16.10
CA PRO A 50 -10.40 5.83 15.99
C PRO A 50 -10.83 4.37 15.87
N GLY A 51 -10.09 3.59 15.07
CA GLY A 51 -10.32 2.17 14.85
C GLY A 51 -9.71 1.28 15.93
N SER A 52 -8.66 1.73 16.62
CA SER A 52 -7.88 0.93 17.56
C SER A 52 -8.45 0.85 19.00
N ILE A 53 -9.74 1.16 19.20
CA ILE A 53 -10.35 1.19 20.54
C ILE A 53 -10.78 -0.21 20.98
N ASP A 54 -10.19 -0.69 22.08
CA ASP A 54 -10.52 -1.98 22.69
C ASP A 54 -11.06 -1.80 24.13
N LYS A 55 -12.06 -2.60 24.50
CA LYS A 55 -12.62 -2.65 25.87
C LYS A 55 -11.67 -3.27 26.88
N GLY A 56 -10.69 -4.06 26.44
CA GLY A 56 -9.65 -4.64 27.29
C GLY A 56 -8.59 -3.63 27.74
N ASN A 57 -8.47 -2.50 27.04
CA ASN A 57 -7.51 -1.44 27.35
C ASN A 57 -8.02 -0.51 28.45
N SER A 58 -7.11 0.08 29.20
CA SER A 58 -7.43 1.20 30.08
C SER A 58 -7.82 2.44 29.27
N ALA A 59 -8.55 3.37 29.91
CA ALA A 59 -8.89 4.65 29.27
C ALA A 59 -7.65 5.45 28.83
N ALA A 60 -6.53 5.34 29.56
CA ALA A 60 -5.28 6.01 29.21
C ALA A 60 -4.66 5.42 27.93
N GLU A 61 -4.67 4.09 27.79
CA GLU A 61 -4.21 3.40 26.58
C GLU A 61 -5.10 3.72 25.38
N ASN A 62 -6.42 3.68 25.53
CA ASN A 62 -7.34 4.05 24.46
C ASN A 62 -7.17 5.51 24.02
N ARG A 63 -6.93 6.45 24.93
CA ARG A 63 -6.60 7.84 24.57
C ARG A 63 -5.27 7.94 23.81
N LYS A 64 -4.28 7.13 24.17
CA LYS A 64 -2.99 7.05 23.47
C LYS A 64 -3.18 6.51 22.05
N TYR A 65 -3.89 5.38 21.88
CA TYR A 65 -4.13 4.77 20.57
C TYR A 65 -5.00 5.66 19.69
N ALA A 66 -6.05 6.28 20.23
CA ALA A 66 -6.87 7.25 19.50
C ALA A 66 -6.04 8.39 18.90
N LYS A 67 -5.08 8.91 19.67
CA LYS A 67 -4.18 9.96 19.20
C LYS A 67 -3.26 9.46 18.09
N GLN A 68 -2.71 8.25 18.21
CA GLN A 68 -1.85 7.65 17.18
C GLN A 68 -2.61 7.42 15.88
N ASP A 69 -3.84 6.89 15.96
CA ASP A 69 -4.73 6.71 14.81
C ASP A 69 -4.99 8.04 14.10
N TYR A 70 -5.33 9.10 14.86
CA TYR A 70 -5.58 10.42 14.29
C TYR A 70 -4.33 11.02 13.65
N GLU A 71 -3.17 10.91 14.29
CA GLU A 71 -1.90 11.37 13.72
C GLU A 71 -1.56 10.62 12.42
N ARG A 72 -1.82 9.30 12.37
CA ARG A 72 -1.63 8.46 11.18
C ARG A 72 -2.57 8.88 10.05
N MET A 73 -3.85 9.07 10.34
CA MET A 73 -4.84 9.54 9.37
C MET A 73 -4.47 10.93 8.83
N MET A 74 -4.04 11.86 9.71
CA MET A 74 -3.60 13.18 9.26
C MET A 74 -2.31 13.15 8.45
N ALA A 75 -1.40 12.21 8.72
CA ALA A 75 -0.22 11.98 7.89
C ALA A 75 -0.61 11.48 6.49
N TYR A 76 -1.62 10.62 6.39
CA TYR A 76 -2.21 10.19 5.11
C TYR A 76 -2.79 11.39 4.33
N GLU A 77 -3.69 12.16 4.95
CA GLU A 77 -4.34 13.33 4.32
C GLU A 77 -3.34 14.39 3.83
N ARG A 78 -2.21 14.54 4.52
CA ARG A 78 -1.14 15.49 4.17
C ARG A 78 -0.10 14.90 3.22
N GLN A 79 -0.30 13.68 2.72
CA GLN A 79 0.64 12.97 1.85
C GLN A 79 2.04 12.77 2.47
N GLY A 80 2.13 12.81 3.80
CA GLY A 80 3.35 12.48 4.55
C GLY A 80 3.52 10.98 4.81
N TRP A 81 2.45 10.21 4.60
CA TRP A 81 2.41 8.75 4.62
C TRP A 81 1.40 8.28 3.57
N CYS A 82 1.62 7.12 2.95
CA CYS A 82 0.68 6.53 2.01
C CYS A 82 0.70 5.00 2.05
N MET A 83 -0.28 4.40 1.38
CA MET A 83 -0.31 2.98 1.08
C MET A 83 0.27 2.75 -0.32
N VAL A 84 0.96 1.63 -0.49
CA VAL A 84 1.58 1.24 -1.76
C VAL A 84 1.23 -0.19 -2.13
N GLY A 85 1.16 -0.45 -3.42
CA GLY A 85 1.22 -1.77 -4.01
C GLY A 85 2.66 -2.14 -4.35
N VAL A 86 3.06 -3.38 -4.03
CA VAL A 86 4.31 -3.97 -4.50
C VAL A 86 3.98 -5.04 -5.51
N ARG A 87 4.56 -4.96 -6.72
CA ARG A 87 4.28 -5.90 -7.81
C ARG A 87 5.52 -6.19 -8.64
N ALA A 88 5.68 -7.44 -9.07
CA ALA A 88 6.70 -7.82 -10.02
C ALA A 88 6.16 -7.69 -11.45
N GLU A 89 6.99 -7.16 -12.37
CA GLU A 89 6.68 -7.00 -13.78
C GLU A 89 7.77 -7.63 -14.66
N ALA A 90 7.33 -8.31 -15.72
CA ALA A 90 8.15 -8.77 -16.84
C ALA A 90 7.62 -8.18 -18.15
N GLN A 91 8.52 -7.84 -19.06
CA GLN A 91 8.18 -7.54 -20.44
C GLN A 91 8.46 -8.76 -21.30
N THR A 92 7.47 -9.17 -22.10
CA THR A 92 7.61 -10.25 -23.07
C THR A 92 7.51 -9.70 -24.47
N MET A 93 8.09 -10.42 -25.43
CA MET A 93 8.04 -10.04 -26.83
C MET A 93 7.68 -11.24 -27.69
N VAL A 94 6.72 -11.04 -28.60
CA VAL A 94 6.30 -12.04 -29.57
C VAL A 94 6.54 -11.50 -30.97
N SER A 95 7.20 -12.31 -31.79
CA SER A 95 7.45 -12.02 -33.19
C SER A 95 6.16 -12.18 -33.98
N LEU A 96 5.69 -11.12 -34.64
CA LEU A 96 4.45 -11.16 -35.42
C LEU A 96 4.69 -11.59 -36.87
N ASN A 97 5.89 -11.31 -37.41
CA ASN A 97 6.21 -11.48 -38.83
C ASN A 97 7.66 -11.95 -39.03
N GLY A 98 8.02 -13.13 -38.50
CA GLY A 98 9.36 -13.70 -38.74
C GLY A 98 10.52 -12.80 -38.32
N ASN A 99 10.32 -12.00 -37.27
CA ASN A 99 11.24 -11.05 -36.62
C ASN A 99 11.30 -9.64 -37.21
N ASN A 100 10.46 -9.30 -38.19
CA ASN A 100 10.38 -7.94 -38.72
C ASN A 100 9.58 -6.98 -37.83
N SER A 101 8.74 -7.50 -36.94
CA SER A 101 7.94 -6.70 -36.00
C SER A 101 7.68 -7.49 -34.73
N TRP A 102 7.76 -6.81 -33.59
CA TRP A 102 7.62 -7.40 -32.26
C TRP A 102 6.44 -6.77 -31.52
N LYS A 103 5.55 -7.61 -31.00
CA LYS A 103 4.54 -7.19 -30.02
C LYS A 103 5.18 -7.23 -28.64
N LEU A 104 5.09 -6.13 -27.91
CA LEU A 104 5.52 -6.05 -26.51
C LEU A 104 4.31 -6.22 -25.61
N ASP A 105 4.42 -7.13 -24.65
CA ASP A 105 3.43 -7.33 -23.62
C ASP A 105 4.06 -7.17 -22.25
N LYS A 106 3.22 -6.89 -21.25
CA LYS A 106 3.61 -6.87 -19.86
C LYS A 106 2.85 -7.97 -19.13
N LEU A 107 3.60 -8.83 -18.44
CA LEU A 107 3.07 -9.79 -17.48
C LEU A 107 3.45 -9.34 -16.08
N THR A 108 2.54 -9.52 -15.13
CA THR A 108 2.73 -9.07 -13.74
C THR A 108 2.31 -10.15 -12.77
N SER A 109 2.86 -10.12 -11.56
CA SER A 109 2.23 -10.76 -10.40
C SER A 109 0.90 -10.08 -10.06
N GLY A 110 0.09 -10.68 -9.19
CA GLY A 110 -1.12 -10.05 -8.66
C GLY A 110 -0.84 -8.75 -7.90
N GLY A 111 0.32 -8.69 -7.24
CA GLY A 111 0.72 -7.58 -6.39
C GLY A 111 0.16 -7.74 -4.97
N LEU A 112 0.89 -7.21 -3.98
CA LEU A 112 0.38 -6.99 -2.63
C LEU A 112 0.08 -5.50 -2.46
N TRP A 113 -1.17 -5.16 -2.16
CA TRP A 113 -1.70 -3.80 -2.00
C TRP A 113 -1.97 -3.48 -0.52
N GLY A 114 -2.14 -2.20 -0.19
CA GLY A 114 -2.30 -1.77 1.21
C GLY A 114 -1.04 -1.89 2.06
N VAL A 115 0.16 -1.88 1.46
CA VAL A 115 1.43 -1.91 2.19
C VAL A 115 1.75 -0.50 2.67
N GLU A 116 2.08 -0.34 3.95
CA GLU A 116 2.47 0.97 4.48
C GLU A 116 3.77 1.46 3.83
N SER A 117 3.79 2.71 3.37
CA SER A 117 4.97 3.30 2.69
C SER A 117 6.25 3.32 3.55
N ASP A 118 6.10 3.27 4.86
CA ASP A 118 7.15 3.24 5.88
C ASP A 118 7.38 1.85 6.48
N ALA A 119 6.84 0.79 5.86
CA ALA A 119 7.18 -0.58 6.20
C ALA A 119 8.69 -0.81 6.15
N SER A 120 9.18 -1.77 6.93
CA SER A 120 10.63 -1.95 7.06
C SER A 120 11.24 -2.46 5.76
N PRO A 121 12.54 -2.21 5.51
CA PRO A 121 13.22 -2.79 4.35
C PRO A 121 13.14 -4.33 4.31
N ALA A 122 13.07 -4.98 5.47
CA ALA A 122 12.91 -6.44 5.57
C ALA A 122 11.52 -6.88 5.10
N ASP A 123 10.46 -6.21 5.55
CA ASP A 123 9.08 -6.50 5.09
C ASP A 123 8.96 -6.29 3.59
N PHE A 124 9.52 -5.20 3.06
CA PHE A 124 9.54 -4.97 1.62
C PHE A 124 10.30 -6.03 0.84
N GLN A 125 11.37 -6.60 1.42
CA GLN A 125 12.13 -7.66 0.78
C GLN A 125 11.34 -8.98 0.75
N GLU A 126 10.66 -9.32 1.86
CA GLU A 126 9.79 -10.49 1.91
C GLU A 126 8.68 -10.41 0.86
N ILE A 127 7.98 -9.27 0.80
CA ILE A 127 6.94 -9.01 -0.21
C ILE A 127 7.55 -9.09 -1.62
N ALA A 128 8.73 -8.51 -1.83
CA ALA A 128 9.42 -8.54 -3.11
C ALA A 128 9.70 -9.98 -3.58
N ASP A 129 10.20 -10.84 -2.70
CA ASP A 129 10.53 -12.23 -3.00
C ASP A 129 9.27 -13.04 -3.34
N GLU A 130 8.18 -12.85 -2.59
CA GLU A 130 6.89 -13.45 -2.88
C GLU A 130 6.37 -13.03 -4.26
N GLN A 131 6.39 -11.73 -4.57
CA GLN A 131 5.91 -11.20 -5.84
C GLN A 131 6.75 -11.68 -7.03
N LEU A 132 8.07 -11.83 -6.85
CA LEU A 132 8.96 -12.40 -7.87
C LEU A 132 8.68 -13.89 -8.08
N SER A 133 8.46 -14.67 -7.00
CA SER A 133 8.09 -16.08 -7.09
C SER A 133 6.76 -16.26 -7.81
N GLU A 134 5.74 -15.46 -7.48
CA GLU A 134 4.43 -15.51 -8.15
C GLU A 134 4.56 -15.19 -9.65
N LEU A 135 5.33 -14.15 -10.01
CA LEU A 135 5.59 -13.84 -11.42
C LEU A 135 6.31 -14.99 -12.13
N ALA A 136 7.26 -15.66 -11.47
CA ALA A 136 7.93 -16.82 -12.04
C ALA A 136 6.94 -17.95 -12.35
N ASP A 137 6.02 -18.25 -11.43
CA ASP A 137 4.96 -19.25 -11.64
C ASP A 137 4.01 -18.86 -12.79
N ILE A 138 3.64 -17.58 -12.89
CA ILE A 138 2.84 -17.05 -14.01
C ILE A 138 3.60 -17.22 -15.34
N LEU A 139 4.88 -16.89 -15.40
CA LEU A 139 5.69 -17.06 -16.61
C LEU A 139 5.80 -18.55 -17.01
N LEU A 140 5.94 -19.45 -16.05
CA LEU A 140 5.92 -20.89 -16.32
C LEU A 140 4.56 -21.33 -16.88
N ALA A 141 3.45 -20.84 -16.33
CA ALA A 141 2.11 -21.11 -16.82
C ALA A 141 1.87 -20.56 -18.24
N TYR A 142 2.50 -19.43 -18.59
CA TYR A 142 2.51 -18.87 -19.95
C TYR A 142 3.38 -19.67 -20.94
N GLY A 143 4.15 -20.65 -20.47
CA GLY A 143 4.94 -21.57 -21.30
C GLY A 143 6.43 -21.24 -21.41
N PHE A 144 6.95 -20.31 -20.61
CA PHE A 144 8.40 -20.12 -20.49
C PHE A 144 9.03 -21.30 -19.74
N SER A 145 10.24 -21.68 -20.12
CA SER A 145 10.99 -22.71 -19.38
C SER A 145 11.61 -22.14 -18.10
N LYS A 146 11.84 -23.01 -17.11
CA LYS A 146 12.55 -22.65 -15.87
C LYS A 146 13.89 -21.97 -16.15
N GLN A 147 14.64 -22.45 -17.14
CA GLN A 147 15.93 -21.88 -17.54
C GLN A 147 15.79 -20.45 -18.08
N GLN A 148 14.75 -20.18 -18.88
CA GLN A 148 14.49 -18.83 -19.39
C GLN A 148 14.13 -17.86 -18.27
N VAL A 149 13.28 -18.30 -17.32
CA VAL A 149 12.88 -17.50 -16.16
C VAL A 149 14.08 -17.21 -15.25
N SER A 150 14.85 -18.23 -14.85
CA SER A 150 16.03 -18.05 -14.00
C SER A 150 17.09 -17.16 -14.63
N ARG A 151 17.30 -17.28 -15.95
CA ARG A 151 18.22 -16.38 -16.67
C ARG A 151 17.72 -14.93 -16.62
N ALA A 152 16.43 -14.70 -16.82
CA ALA A 152 15.86 -13.35 -16.81
C ALA A 152 15.97 -12.70 -15.42
N ILE A 153 15.77 -13.46 -14.34
CA ILE A 153 15.92 -12.98 -12.96
C ILE A 153 17.38 -12.59 -12.71
N LYS A 154 18.32 -13.50 -13.01
CA LYS A 154 19.75 -13.24 -12.79
C LYS A 154 20.26 -12.02 -13.55
N SER A 155 19.87 -11.87 -14.82
CA SER A 155 20.24 -10.69 -15.61
C SER A 155 19.65 -9.38 -15.07
N HIS A 156 18.53 -9.45 -14.35
CA HIS A 156 17.96 -8.27 -13.70
C HIS A 156 18.74 -7.87 -12.45
N GLU A 157 19.12 -8.84 -11.61
CA GLU A 157 19.93 -8.64 -10.41
C GLU A 157 21.29 -7.99 -10.79
N GLU A 158 21.99 -8.57 -11.76
CA GLU A 158 23.27 -8.06 -12.27
C GLU A 158 23.15 -6.63 -12.84
N ALA A 159 22.02 -6.30 -13.48
CA ALA A 159 21.77 -4.96 -14.01
C ALA A 159 21.36 -3.93 -12.95
N SER A 160 20.88 -4.37 -11.79
CA SER A 160 20.54 -3.47 -10.66
C SER A 160 21.72 -3.13 -9.76
N GLU A 161 22.81 -3.90 -9.85
CA GLU A 161 24.06 -3.69 -9.09
C GLU A 161 25.12 -2.85 -9.84
N ALA A 162 24.91 -2.58 -11.13
CA ALA A 162 25.82 -1.83 -12.02
C ALA A 162 25.42 -0.35 -12.18
#